data_AF-A0ABD2SBY0-F1
#
_entry.id   AF-A0ABD2SBY0-F1
#
_cell.length_a   1.000
_cell.length_b   1.000
_cell.length_c   1.000
_cell.angle_alpha   90.00
_cell.angle_beta   90.00
_cell.angle_gamma   90.00
#
_symmetry.space_group_name_H-M   'P 1'
#
loop_
_entity.id
_entity.type
_entity.pdbx_description
1 polymer ?
#
loop_
_entity_poly.entity_id
_entity_poly.type
_entity_poly.pdbx_seq_one_letter_code
_entity_poly.pdbx_strand_id
1 'polypeptide(L)'
;MFGFSAPIALLMGFGMWTLPPSPRWLLLRAIQGKGPLQEYKEKAIGALSKLRGRPAGDKVSEKQIEDTIISLKTAYTDEEAEGNFLEVLQGPSLKAFTIGGGLVLFQQITGQPSVLYYAGSILQSAGFSAAADAARVSVVIGIFKVS
;
A
#
# COMPACT_ATOMS: atom_id res chain seq x y z
N MET A 1 10.04 24.80 -4.62
CA MET A 1 10.24 23.44 -5.17
C MET A 1 9.11 22.45 -4.83
N PHE A 2 7.98 22.89 -4.22
CA PHE A 2 6.80 22.03 -3.97
C PHE A 2 5.70 22.11 -5.05
N GLY A 3 5.79 23.04 -6.00
CA GLY A 3 4.79 23.19 -7.07
C GLY A 3 4.86 22.12 -8.16
N PHE A 4 5.99 21.43 -8.29
CA PHE A 4 6.18 20.43 -9.36
C PHE A 4 5.48 19.09 -9.07
N SER A 5 5.20 18.78 -7.81
CA SER A 5 4.42 17.59 -7.43
C SER A 5 2.91 17.81 -7.55
N ALA A 6 2.44 19.06 -7.58
CA ALA A 6 1.02 19.39 -7.72
C ALA A 6 0.36 18.78 -8.98
N PRO A 7 0.92 18.87 -10.20
CA PRO A 7 0.33 18.22 -11.38
C PRO A 7 0.29 16.69 -11.26
N ILE A 8 1.31 16.08 -10.65
CA ILE A 8 1.35 14.62 -10.42
C ILE A 8 0.27 14.21 -9.42
N ALA A 9 0.11 14.96 -8.34
CA ALA A 9 -0.94 14.72 -7.34
C ALA A 9 -2.34 14.89 -7.92
N LEU A 10 -2.56 15.90 -8.78
CA LEU A 10 -3.83 16.09 -9.48
C LEU A 10 -4.14 14.94 -10.43
N LEU A 11 -3.15 14.47 -11.19
CA LEU A 11 -3.29 13.31 -12.08
C LEU A 11 -3.63 12.05 -11.29
N MET A 12 -2.93 11.80 -10.18
CA MET A 12 -3.21 10.68 -9.29
C MET A 12 -4.62 10.77 -8.69
N GLY A 13 -5.01 11.95 -8.20
CA GLY A 13 -6.35 12.20 -7.65
C GLY A 13 -7.46 11.95 -8.68
N PHE A 14 -7.26 12.39 -9.92
CA PHE A 14 -8.19 12.10 -11.01
C PHE A 14 -8.26 10.60 -11.32
N GLY A 15 -7.11 9.90 -11.33
CA GLY A 15 -7.07 8.44 -11.49
C GLY A 15 -7.83 7.71 -10.39
N MET A 16 -7.70 8.15 -9.14
CA MET A 16 -8.40 7.54 -8.00
C MET A 16 -9.92 7.68 -8.08
N TRP A 17 -10.45 8.72 -8.72
CA TRP A 17 -11.89 8.88 -8.95
C TRP A 17 -12.49 7.70 -9.76
N THR A 18 -11.69 7.07 -10.62
CA THR A 18 -12.16 5.98 -11.49
C THR A 18 -12.10 4.59 -10.85
N LEU A 19 -11.35 4.45 -9.75
CA LEU A 19 -11.09 3.17 -9.10
C LEU A 19 -12.28 2.70 -8.26
N PRO A 20 -12.65 1.41 -8.33
CA PRO A 20 -13.68 0.87 -7.44
C PRO A 20 -13.22 0.92 -5.98
N PRO A 21 -14.14 1.12 -5.03
CA PRO A 21 -13.83 1.04 -3.60
C PRO A 21 -13.34 -0.37 -3.23
N SER A 22 -12.52 -0.47 -2.18
CA SER A 22 -12.00 -1.76 -1.71
C SER A 22 -13.13 -2.69 -1.27
N PRO A 23 -13.27 -3.89 -1.86
CA PRO A 23 -14.31 -4.85 -1.48
C PRO A 23 -14.23 -5.25 0.00
N ARG A 24 -13.02 -5.45 0.53
CA ARG A 24 -12.80 -5.80 1.94
C ARG A 24 -13.26 -4.70 2.88
N TRP A 25 -13.01 -3.45 2.53
CA TRP A 25 -13.43 -2.31 3.34
C TRP A 25 -14.96 -2.13 3.35
N LEU A 26 -15.62 -2.39 2.21
CA LEU A 26 -17.08 -2.40 2.13
C LEU A 26 -17.68 -3.49 3.03
N LEU A 27 -17.09 -4.70 3.02
CA LEU A 27 -17.50 -5.79 3.91
C LEU A 27 -17.26 -5.45 5.39
N LEU A 28 -16.13 -4.83 5.72
CA LEU A 28 -15.85 -4.39 7.08
C LEU A 28 -16.89 -3.36 7.56
N ARG A 29 -17.27 -2.39 6.71
CA ARG A 29 -18.35 -1.44 7.04
C ARG A 29 -19.71 -2.11 7.24
N ALA A 30 -20.00 -3.16 6.47
CA ALA A 30 -21.21 -3.96 6.63
C ALA A 30 -21.25 -4.65 8.00
N ILE A 31 -20.12 -5.20 8.45
CA ILE A 31 -19.98 -5.88 9.75
C ILE A 31 -20.02 -4.88 10.91
N GLN A 32 -19.44 -3.69 10.75
CA GLN A 32 -19.48 -2.60 11.73
C GLN A 32 -20.89 -1.97 11.91
N GLY A 33 -21.92 -2.47 11.21
CA GLY A 33 -23.29 -1.96 11.34
C GLY A 33 -23.52 -0.56 10.78
N LYS A 34 -22.59 -0.02 9.97
CA LYS A 34 -22.67 1.35 9.40
C LYS A 34 -23.61 1.46 8.18
N GLY A 35 -24.54 0.53 8.03
CA GLY A 35 -25.59 0.53 7.01
C GLY A 35 -26.05 -0.88 6.59
N PRO A 36 -26.94 -0.98 5.59
CA PRO A 36 -27.56 -2.24 5.20
C PRO A 36 -26.54 -3.21 4.59
N LEU A 37 -26.40 -4.38 5.23
CA LEU A 37 -25.41 -5.40 4.88
C LEU A 37 -25.52 -5.86 3.42
N GLN A 38 -26.74 -5.96 2.91
CA GLN A 38 -27.00 -6.40 1.54
C GLN A 38 -26.46 -5.41 0.49
N GLU A 39 -26.65 -4.10 0.71
CA GLU A 39 -26.18 -3.06 -0.21
C GLU A 39 -24.64 -3.03 -0.27
N TYR A 40 -23.97 -3.16 0.88
CA TYR A 40 -22.51 -3.22 0.93
C TYR A 40 -21.96 -4.51 0.31
N LYS A 41 -22.66 -5.63 0.46
CA LYS A 41 -22.28 -6.90 -0.17
C LYS A 41 -22.38 -6.80 -1.69
N GLU A 42 -23.46 -6.24 -2.21
CA GLU A 42 -23.65 -6.01 -3.66
C GLU A 42 -22.59 -5.06 -4.23
N LYS A 43 -22.29 -3.95 -3.53
CA LYS A 43 -21.20 -3.05 -3.91
C LYS A 43 -19.84 -3.73 -3.87
N ALA A 44 -19.59 -4.62 -2.90
CA ALA A 44 -18.35 -5.37 -2.80
C ALA A 44 -18.20 -6.39 -3.94
N ILE A 45 -19.30 -7.05 -4.33
CA ILE A 45 -19.34 -7.96 -5.49
C ILE A 45 -19.05 -7.17 -6.78
N GLY A 46 -19.70 -6.02 -6.98
CA GLY A 46 -19.46 -5.15 -8.14
C GLY A 46 -18.04 -4.59 -8.20
N ALA A 47 -17.47 -4.23 -7.04
CA ALA A 47 -16.08 -3.81 -6.96
C ALA A 47 -15.10 -4.95 -7.26
N LEU A 48 -15.36 -6.15 -6.73
CA LEU A 48 -14.51 -7.32 -6.97
C LEU A 48 -14.56 -7.79 -8.43
N SER A 49 -15.74 -7.79 -9.05
CA SER A 49 -15.90 -8.14 -10.47
C SER A 49 -15.18 -7.14 -11.37
N LYS A 50 -15.31 -5.83 -11.09
CA LYS A 50 -14.59 -4.77 -11.81
C LYS A 50 -13.07 -4.89 -11.66
N LEU A 51 -12.57 -5.18 -10.45
CA LEU A 51 -11.14 -5.39 -10.21
C LEU A 51 -10.57 -6.62 -10.93
N ARG A 52 -11.41 -7.63 -11.18
CA ARG A 52 -11.00 -8.89 -11.82
C ARG A 52 -11.33 -8.98 -13.30
N GLY A 53 -11.94 -7.95 -13.87
CA GLY A 53 -12.42 -7.96 -15.26
C GLY A 53 -13.46 -9.04 -15.55
N ARG A 54 -14.25 -9.44 -14.55
CA ARG A 54 -15.28 -10.48 -14.67
C ARG A 54 -16.67 -9.87 -14.84
N PRO A 55 -17.62 -10.57 -15.49
CA PRO A 55 -18.99 -10.08 -15.61
C PRO A 55 -19.64 -9.88 -14.23
N ALA A 56 -20.49 -8.86 -14.13
CA ALA A 56 -21.28 -8.61 -12.93
C ALA A 56 -22.22 -9.79 -12.67
N GLY A 57 -22.18 -10.37 -11.46
CA GLY A 57 -22.98 -11.55 -11.09
C GLY A 57 -22.29 -12.90 -11.34
N ASP A 58 -20.97 -12.94 -11.53
CA ASP A 58 -20.23 -14.21 -11.52
C ASP A 58 -20.33 -14.89 -10.15
N LYS A 59 -20.92 -16.09 -10.11
CA LYS A 59 -21.10 -16.92 -8.90
C LYS A 59 -19.79 -17.16 -8.14
N VAL A 60 -18.64 -17.11 -8.84
CA VAL A 60 -17.32 -17.25 -8.20
C VAL A 60 -16.96 -16.02 -7.37
N SER A 61 -17.32 -14.82 -7.84
CA SER A 61 -17.07 -13.57 -7.10
C SER A 61 -18.00 -13.46 -5.89
N GLU A 62 -19.26 -13.90 -6.03
CA GLU A 62 -20.22 -13.97 -4.93
C GLU A 62 -19.75 -14.91 -3.82
N LYS A 63 -19.37 -16.15 -4.17
CA LYS A 63 -18.85 -17.13 -3.20
C LYS A 63 -17.64 -16.60 -2.43
N GLN A 64 -16.71 -15.94 -3.12
CA GLN A 64 -15.54 -15.39 -2.44
C GLN A 64 -15.86 -14.22 -1.52
N ILE A 65 -16.83 -13.39 -1.87
CA ILE A 65 -17.32 -12.34 -0.98
C ILE A 65 -17.99 -12.96 0.25
N GLU A 66 -18.73 -14.06 0.08
CA GLU A 66 -19.31 -14.83 1.19
C GLU A 66 -18.24 -15.47 2.09
N ASP A 67 -17.22 -16.09 1.53
CA ASP A 67 -16.11 -16.64 2.32
C ASP A 67 -15.35 -15.53 3.05
N THR A 68 -15.13 -14.40 2.37
CA THR A 68 -14.42 -13.25 2.93
C THR A 68 -15.23 -12.60 4.07
N ILE A 69 -16.54 -12.42 3.93
CA ILE A 69 -17.36 -11.83 4.98
C ILE A 69 -17.45 -12.76 6.21
N ILE A 70 -17.48 -14.07 6.03
CA ILE A 70 -17.44 -15.04 7.14
C ILE A 70 -16.10 -14.91 7.88
N SER A 71 -14.97 -14.94 7.15
CA SER A 71 -13.64 -14.79 7.76
C SER A 71 -13.46 -13.47 8.50
N LEU A 72 -13.98 -12.36 7.94
CA LEU A 72 -13.94 -11.04 8.56
C LEU A 72 -14.84 -10.96 9.79
N LYS A 73 -16.01 -11.60 9.77
CA LYS A 73 -16.93 -11.60 10.91
C LYS A 73 -16.35 -12.40 12.08
N THR A 74 -15.76 -13.57 11.81
CA THR A 74 -15.06 -14.35 12.84
C THR A 74 -13.93 -13.53 13.46
N ALA A 75 -13.06 -12.94 12.63
CA ALA A 75 -11.97 -12.10 13.12
C ALA A 75 -12.48 -10.88 13.92
N TYR A 76 -13.52 -10.20 13.44
CA TYR A 76 -14.09 -9.03 14.11
C TYR A 76 -14.77 -9.36 15.45
N THR A 77 -15.46 -10.50 15.53
CA THR A 77 -16.08 -10.97 16.79
C THR A 77 -15.03 -11.46 17.80
N ASP A 78 -13.91 -12.01 17.32
CA ASP A 78 -12.79 -12.37 18.19
C ASP A 78 -11.99 -11.12 18.67
N GLU A 79 -12.03 -10.02 17.91
CA GLU A 79 -11.30 -8.76 18.15
C GLU A 79 -12.19 -7.62 18.68
N GLU A 80 -13.26 -7.90 19.44
CA GLU A 80 -14.18 -6.87 20.00
C GLU A 80 -13.50 -5.83 20.93
N ALA A 81 -12.21 -5.98 21.24
CA ALA A 81 -11.44 -4.95 21.92
C ALA A 81 -10.88 -3.95 20.89
N GLU A 82 -11.30 -2.68 20.99
CA GLU A 82 -10.70 -1.57 20.26
C GLU A 82 -9.16 -1.69 20.29
N GLY A 83 -8.57 -2.07 19.16
CA GLY A 83 -7.15 -2.43 19.08
C GLY A 83 -6.27 -1.35 19.66
N ASN A 84 -5.70 -1.61 20.83
CA ASN A 84 -4.77 -0.67 21.45
C ASN A 84 -3.44 -0.80 20.71
N PHE A 85 -2.77 0.32 20.39
CA PHE A 85 -1.42 0.27 19.81
C PHE A 85 -0.44 -0.53 20.68
N LEU A 86 -0.70 -0.62 21.98
CA LEU A 86 0.04 -1.45 22.94
C LEU A 86 -0.24 -2.95 22.80
N GLU A 87 -1.37 -3.35 22.22
CA GLU A 87 -1.74 -4.75 21.98
C GLU A 87 -0.92 -5.35 20.83
N VAL A 88 -0.48 -4.53 19.87
CA VAL A 88 0.49 -4.95 18.85
C VAL A 88 1.85 -5.33 19.47
N LEU A 89 2.17 -4.73 20.61
CA LEU A 89 3.37 -5.05 21.39
C LEU A 89 3.17 -6.24 22.35
N GLN A 90 1.94 -6.73 22.52
CA GLN A 90 1.60 -7.80 23.45
C GLN A 90 1.00 -8.99 22.69
N GLY A 91 1.78 -10.05 22.51
CA GLY A 91 1.29 -11.33 21.98
C GLY A 91 1.95 -11.78 20.67
N PRO A 92 1.29 -12.66 19.89
CA PRO A 92 1.84 -13.23 18.65
C PRO A 92 2.17 -12.19 17.58
N SER A 93 1.46 -11.05 17.60
CA SER A 93 1.67 -9.87 16.75
C SER A 93 3.05 -9.23 16.91
N LEU A 94 3.67 -9.34 18.10
CA LEU A 94 4.99 -8.79 18.39
C LEU A 94 6.08 -9.41 17.49
N LYS A 95 5.95 -10.69 17.12
CA LYS A 95 6.89 -11.35 16.20
C LYS A 95 6.82 -10.73 14.81
N ALA A 96 5.62 -10.53 14.29
CA ALA A 96 5.41 -9.89 12.99
C ALA A 96 5.89 -8.43 13.02
N PHE A 97 5.60 -7.71 14.11
CA PHE A 97 6.08 -6.34 14.31
C PHE A 97 7.60 -6.24 14.37
N THR A 98 8.26 -7.13 15.11
CA THR A 98 9.74 -7.16 15.22
C THR A 98 10.38 -7.51 13.89
N ILE A 99 9.82 -8.45 13.13
CA ILE A 99 10.33 -8.80 11.79
C ILE A 99 10.14 -7.63 10.82
N GLY A 100 8.96 -7.03 10.78
CA GLY A 100 8.67 -5.88 9.92
C GLY A 100 9.54 -4.67 10.28
N GLY A 101 9.64 -4.35 11.57
CA GLY A 101 10.49 -3.28 12.09
C GLY A 101 11.96 -3.53 11.81
N GLY A 102 12.46 -4.73 12.09
CA GLY A 102 13.83 -5.14 11.79
C GLY A 102 14.15 -5.04 10.29
N LEU A 103 13.24 -5.49 9.42
CA LEU A 103 13.39 -5.37 7.98
C LEU A 103 13.53 -3.91 7.54
N VAL A 104 12.66 -3.03 8.02
CA VAL A 104 12.73 -1.58 7.72
C VAL A 104 14.01 -0.98 8.28
N LEU A 105 14.44 -1.35 9.50
CA LEU A 105 15.70 -0.89 10.08
C LEU A 105 16.90 -1.30 9.22
N PHE A 106 16.98 -2.55 8.75
CA PHE A 106 18.03 -2.98 7.83
C PHE A 106 17.95 -2.24 6.48
N GLN A 107 16.75 -1.96 5.97
CA GLN A 107 16.56 -1.13 4.76
C GLN A 107 17.06 0.31 4.96
N GLN A 108 16.92 0.90 6.15
CA GLN A 108 17.44 2.24 6.44
C GLN A 108 18.96 2.23 6.68
N ILE A 109 19.48 1.25 7.42
CA ILE A 109 20.93 1.09 7.71
C ILE A 109 21.73 0.87 6.44
N THR A 110 21.19 0.12 5.48
CA THR A 110 21.82 -0.05 4.15
C THR A 110 21.94 1.26 3.37
N GLY A 111 21.33 2.35 3.86
CA GLY A 111 21.60 3.70 3.41
C GLY A 111 21.14 3.95 1.98
N GLN A 112 20.17 3.19 1.46
CA GLN A 112 19.64 3.37 0.11
C GLN A 112 19.24 4.82 -0.23
N PRO A 113 18.67 5.63 0.70
CA PRO A 113 18.43 7.05 0.46
C PRO A 113 19.74 7.86 0.44
N SER A 114 20.67 7.55 1.36
CA SER A 114 21.94 8.25 1.54
C SER A 114 22.90 8.05 0.37
N VAL A 115 22.99 6.84 -0.18
CA VAL A 115 23.84 6.55 -1.35
C VAL A 115 23.39 7.35 -2.56
N LEU A 116 22.07 7.46 -2.79
CA LEU A 116 21.54 8.26 -3.90
C LEU A 116 21.75 9.76 -3.68
N TYR A 117 21.55 10.24 -2.45
CA TYR A 117 21.73 11.64 -2.10
C TYR A 117 23.19 12.10 -2.24
N TYR A 118 24.14 11.25 -1.85
CA TYR A 118 25.58 11.54 -1.92
C TYR A 118 26.26 10.98 -3.16
N ALA A 119 25.53 10.35 -4.09
CA ALA A 119 26.09 9.77 -5.31
C ALA A 119 26.94 10.80 -6.08
N GLY A 120 26.42 12.02 -6.26
CA GLY A 120 27.14 13.10 -6.93
C GLY A 120 28.44 13.50 -6.24
N SER A 121 28.41 13.68 -4.90
CA SER A 121 29.60 14.02 -4.12
C SER A 121 30.63 12.89 -4.02
N ILE A 122 30.17 11.63 -4.01
CA ILE A 122 31.03 10.44 -4.01
C ILE A 122 31.73 10.31 -5.37
N LEU A 123 30.99 10.46 -6.48
CA LEU A 123 31.57 10.43 -7.82
C LEU A 123 32.54 11.60 -8.04
N GLN A 124 32.22 12.80 -7.54
CA GLN A 124 33.11 13.94 -7.62
C GLN A 124 34.40 13.71 -6.80
N SER A 125 34.27 13.14 -5.60
CA SER A 125 35.42 12.73 -4.77
C SER A 125 36.24 11.59 -5.38
N ALA A 126 35.62 10.74 -6.21
CA ALA A 126 36.28 9.65 -6.93
C ALA A 126 37.04 10.11 -8.21
N GLY A 127 37.08 11.42 -8.50
CA GLY A 127 37.86 11.99 -9.60
C GLY A 127 37.07 12.31 -10.88
N PHE A 128 35.74 12.18 -10.88
CA PHE A 128 34.91 12.64 -12.01
C PHE A 128 34.79 14.17 -11.99
N SER A 129 35.57 14.85 -12.84
CA SER A 129 35.80 16.31 -12.83
C SER A 129 34.67 17.19 -13.42
N ALA A 130 33.45 16.67 -13.62
CA ALA A 130 32.36 17.48 -14.17
C ALA A 130 31.04 17.21 -13.45
N ALA A 131 30.42 18.27 -12.92
CA ALA A 131 29.07 18.22 -12.37
C ALA A 131 28.04 17.64 -13.37
N ALA A 132 28.29 17.82 -14.68
CA ALA A 132 27.48 17.24 -15.75
C ALA A 132 27.61 15.71 -15.88
N ASP A 133 28.81 15.15 -15.71
CA ASP A 133 29.03 13.70 -15.81
C ASP A 133 28.54 12.98 -14.55
N ALA A 134 28.75 13.57 -13.37
CA ALA A 134 28.19 13.06 -12.11
C ALA A 134 26.65 13.09 -12.11
N ALA A 135 26.03 14.13 -12.66
CA ALA A 135 24.58 14.22 -12.81
C ALA A 135 24.03 13.16 -13.77
N ARG A 136 24.69 12.92 -14.92
CA ARG A 136 24.28 11.89 -15.88
C ARG A 136 24.36 10.49 -15.29
N VAL A 137 25.42 10.16 -14.56
CA VAL A 137 25.54 8.85 -13.90
C VAL A 137 24.52 8.70 -12.77
N SER A 138 24.25 9.76 -12.01
CA SER A 138 23.22 9.72 -10.95
C SER A 138 21.80 9.52 -11.52
N VAL A 139 21.50 10.09 -12.69
CA VAL A 139 20.23 9.86 -13.40
C VAL A 139 20.12 8.40 -13.88
N VAL A 140 21.21 7.84 -14.43
CA VAL A 140 21.25 6.43 -14.86
C VAL A 140 21.03 5.49 -13.67
N ILE A 141 21.70 5.73 -12.53
CA ILE A 141 21.49 4.96 -11.29
C ILE A 141 20.03 5.10 -10.80
N GLY A 142 19.44 6.29 -10.91
CA GLY A 142 18.03 6.53 -10.59
C GLY A 142 17.07 5.71 -11.46
N ILE A 143 17.35 5.57 -12.76
CA ILE A 143 16.54 4.77 -13.70
C ILE A 143 16.65 3.28 -13.37
N PHE A 144 17.87 2.78 -13.10
CA PHE A 144 18.08 1.38 -12.73
C PHE A 144 17.45 1.01 -11.38
N LYS A 145 17.30 1.96 -10.45
CA LYS A 145 16.59 1.72 -9.18
C LYS A 145 15.08 1.57 -9.36
N VAL A 146 14.52 2.17 -10.42
CA VAL A 146 13.07 2.16 -10.71
C VAL A 146 12.66 0.94 -11.55
N SER A 147 13.63 0.17 -12.08
CA SER A 147 13.41 -1.10 -12.79
C SER A 147 13.54 -2.29 -11.83
#